data_AF-A0A543EIE3-F1
#
_entry.id   AF-A0A543EIE3-F1
#
_cell.length_a   1.000
_cell.length_b   1.000
_cell.length_c   1.000
_cell.angle_alpha   90.00
_cell.angle_beta   90.00
_cell.angle_gamma   90.00
#
_symmetry.space_group_name_H-M   'P 1'
#
loop_
_entity.id
_entity.type
_entity.pdbx_description
1 polymer ?
#
loop_
_entity_poly.entity_id
_entity_poly.type
_entity_poly.pdbx_seq_one_letter_code
_entity_poly.pdbx_strand_id
1 'polypeptide(L)'
;MNPEIKLRQAEIEDRNIIWEIIQQSIERRRQDGSTQWQNGYPNLGTVESDIAKGFGHVMTVDSEIAVYAALILNDEPAYSTIEGAWLSDGEFVVVHRVAVDEKFAGQGMVKKLFDQIEEFTKSHGIQSIKVDTNHDNIAMLKILEGRGYSYCGEVLLRDGMRKAFEKIII
;
A
#
# COMPACT_ATOMS: atom_id res chain seq x y z
N MET A 1 2.26 -18.58 21.89
CA MET A 1 2.62 -17.15 21.83
C MET A 1 2.04 -16.62 20.53
N ASN A 2 1.47 -15.41 20.53
CA ASN A 2 1.05 -14.79 19.28
C ASN A 2 2.31 -14.30 18.54
N PRO A 3 2.37 -14.43 17.20
CA PRO A 3 3.52 -13.97 16.44
C PRO A 3 3.71 -12.46 16.61
N GLU A 4 4.96 -12.02 16.71
CA GLU A 4 5.29 -10.60 16.78
C GLU A 4 5.13 -9.98 15.39
N ILE A 5 4.25 -8.98 15.28
CA ILE A 5 4.03 -8.24 14.04
C ILE A 5 4.49 -6.80 14.26
N LYS A 6 5.36 -6.32 13.36
CA LYS A 6 5.93 -4.98 13.45
C LYS A 6 6.05 -4.35 12.08
N LEU A 7 5.54 -3.14 11.94
CA LEU A 7 5.84 -2.27 10.80
C LEU A 7 7.08 -1.42 11.11
N ARG A 8 8.02 -1.36 10.17
CA ARG A 8 9.19 -0.49 10.25
C ARG A 8 9.54 0.07 8.88
N GLN A 9 10.28 1.17 8.86
CA GLN A 9 10.94 1.62 7.63
C GLN A 9 11.89 0.53 7.12
N ALA A 10 11.94 0.40 5.80
CA ALA A 10 12.84 -0.50 5.10
C ALA A 10 14.25 0.10 5.06
N GLU A 11 15.25 -0.76 5.21
CA GLU A 11 16.66 -0.42 5.10
C GLU A 11 17.21 -0.94 3.75
N ILE A 12 18.37 -0.44 3.32
CA ILE A 12 18.92 -0.80 2.01
C ILE A 12 19.28 -2.30 1.94
N GLU A 13 19.55 -2.91 3.08
CA GLU A 13 19.80 -4.33 3.28
C GLU A 13 18.54 -5.17 2.98
N ASP A 14 17.34 -4.61 3.17
CA ASP A 14 16.08 -5.28 2.87
C ASP A 14 15.78 -5.33 1.35
N ARG A 15 16.49 -4.53 0.53
CA ARG A 15 16.19 -4.29 -0.88
C ARG A 15 15.95 -5.58 -1.67
N ASN A 16 16.84 -6.56 -1.53
CA ASN A 16 16.76 -7.79 -2.33
C ASN A 16 15.53 -8.62 -1.93
N ILE A 17 15.23 -8.72 -0.63
CA ILE A 17 14.07 -9.45 -0.11
C ILE A 17 12.77 -8.75 -0.56
N ILE A 18 12.72 -7.42 -0.43
CA ILE A 18 11.57 -6.63 -0.91
C ILE A 18 11.35 -6.85 -2.41
N TRP A 19 12.43 -6.85 -3.19
CA TRP A 19 12.33 -7.07 -4.63
C TRP A 19 11.79 -8.47 -4.95
N GLU A 20 12.25 -9.52 -4.27
CA GLU A 20 11.73 -10.88 -4.42
C GLU A 20 10.21 -10.94 -4.12
N ILE A 21 9.76 -10.30 -3.04
CA ILE A 21 8.33 -10.23 -2.65
C ILE A 21 7.49 -9.52 -3.72
N ILE A 22 8.02 -8.43 -4.28
CA ILE A 22 7.37 -7.70 -5.38
C ILE A 22 7.30 -8.59 -6.62
N GLN A 23 8.37 -9.31 -6.97
CA GLN A 23 8.37 -10.23 -8.13
C GLN A 23 7.33 -11.34 -7.98
N GLN A 24 7.22 -11.94 -6.80
CA GLN A 24 6.17 -12.92 -6.49
C GLN A 24 4.77 -12.30 -6.70
N SER A 25 4.57 -11.06 -6.26
CA SER A 25 3.29 -10.35 -6.42
C SER A 25 3.00 -9.98 -7.88
N ILE A 26 4.01 -9.64 -8.68
CA ILE A 26 3.88 -9.40 -10.14
C ILE A 26 3.42 -10.68 -10.84
N GLU A 27 4.05 -11.82 -10.52
CA GLU A 27 3.72 -13.11 -11.12
C GLU A 27 2.30 -13.56 -10.73
N ARG A 28 1.91 -13.40 -9.46
CA ARG A 28 0.54 -13.69 -9.02
C ARG A 28 -0.51 -12.86 -9.78
N ARG A 29 -0.28 -11.55 -9.91
CA ARG A 29 -1.17 -10.67 -10.67
C ARG A 29 -1.29 -11.08 -12.13
N ARG A 30 -0.19 -11.52 -12.74
CA ARG A 30 -0.16 -12.04 -14.11
C ARG A 30 -1.01 -13.32 -14.22
N GLN A 31 -0.91 -14.23 -13.26
CA GLN A 31 -1.72 -15.46 -13.21
C GLN A 31 -3.21 -15.17 -13.01
N ASP A 32 -3.54 -14.13 -12.24
CA ASP A 32 -4.92 -13.65 -12.04
C ASP A 32 -5.49 -12.89 -13.26
N GLY A 33 -4.69 -12.74 -14.34
CA GLY A 33 -5.11 -12.04 -15.56
C GLY A 33 -5.05 -10.50 -15.47
N SER A 34 -4.44 -9.94 -14.43
CA SER A 34 -4.31 -8.50 -14.25
C SER A 34 -3.21 -7.92 -15.14
N THR A 35 -3.48 -6.76 -15.73
CA THR A 35 -2.46 -5.96 -16.45
C THR A 35 -1.61 -5.10 -15.51
N GLN A 36 -1.95 -5.05 -14.21
CA GLN A 36 -1.20 -4.29 -13.22
C GLN A 36 0.20 -4.88 -13.06
N TRP A 37 1.20 -3.99 -13.13
CA TRP A 37 2.63 -4.27 -13.02
C TRP A 37 3.25 -5.11 -14.14
N GLN A 38 2.57 -5.21 -15.29
CA GLN A 38 3.06 -5.97 -16.44
C GLN A 38 3.87 -5.12 -17.45
N ASN A 39 4.13 -3.85 -17.13
CA ASN A 39 4.84 -2.88 -17.98
C ASN A 39 6.30 -2.62 -17.56
N GLY A 40 6.85 -3.43 -16.64
CA GLY A 40 8.21 -3.24 -16.11
C GLY A 40 8.31 -2.31 -14.90
N TYR A 41 7.18 -1.88 -14.35
CA TYR A 41 7.08 -1.15 -13.08
C TYR A 41 6.10 -1.86 -12.13
N PRO A 42 6.41 -2.02 -10.83
CA PRO A 42 7.65 -1.62 -10.15
C PRO A 42 8.85 -2.50 -10.56
N ASN A 43 10.06 -1.96 -10.33
CA ASN A 43 11.34 -2.66 -10.55
C ASN A 43 12.29 -2.43 -9.37
N LEU A 44 13.47 -3.06 -9.39
CA LEU A 44 14.48 -2.92 -8.33
C LEU A 44 14.84 -1.45 -8.06
N GLY A 45 14.98 -0.62 -9.10
CA GLY A 45 15.26 0.81 -8.93
C GLY A 45 14.12 1.58 -8.26
N THR A 46 12.87 1.11 -8.40
CA THR A 46 11.73 1.65 -7.66
C THR A 46 11.87 1.34 -6.17
N VAL A 47 12.26 0.12 -5.81
CA VAL A 47 12.50 -0.28 -4.41
C VAL A 47 13.62 0.56 -3.79
N GLU A 48 14.74 0.73 -4.50
CA GLU A 48 15.86 1.56 -4.05
C GLU A 48 15.44 3.02 -3.84
N SER A 49 14.66 3.57 -4.78
CA SER A 49 14.13 4.92 -4.65
C SER A 49 13.17 5.07 -3.47
N ASP A 50 12.32 4.07 -3.21
CA ASP A 50 11.41 4.11 -2.06
C ASP A 50 12.16 4.10 -0.74
N ILE A 51 13.18 3.25 -0.61
CA ILE A 51 14.05 3.18 0.57
C ILE A 51 14.80 4.51 0.74
N ALA A 52 15.43 5.02 -0.32
CA ALA A 52 16.22 6.25 -0.27
C ALA A 52 15.39 7.49 0.10
N LYS A 53 14.10 7.53 -0.27
CA LYS A 53 13.17 8.60 0.07
C LYS A 53 12.49 8.40 1.43
N GLY A 54 12.73 7.28 2.12
CA GLY A 54 12.07 6.94 3.38
C GLY A 54 10.61 6.50 3.24
N PHE A 55 10.16 6.18 2.02
CA PHE A 55 8.80 5.73 1.71
C PHE A 55 8.62 4.23 1.95
N GLY A 56 9.67 3.44 1.68
CA GLY A 56 9.64 1.99 1.80
C GLY A 56 9.44 1.55 3.25
N HIS A 57 8.42 0.72 3.50
CA HIS A 57 8.15 0.10 4.79
C HIS A 57 7.97 -1.41 4.61
N VAL A 58 8.42 -2.15 5.62
CA VAL A 58 8.21 -3.60 5.72
C VAL A 58 7.45 -3.95 6.98
N MET A 59 6.51 -4.89 6.86
CA MET A 59 5.88 -5.53 8.00
C MET A 59 6.51 -6.90 8.20
N THR A 60 7.09 -7.12 9.38
CA THR A 60 7.71 -8.40 9.76
C THR A 60 6.78 -9.25 10.60
N VAL A 61 6.89 -10.57 10.47
CA VAL A 61 6.29 -11.58 11.34
C VAL A 61 7.45 -12.37 11.95
N ASP A 62 7.61 -12.31 13.28
CA ASP A 62 8.73 -12.95 13.99
C ASP A 62 10.11 -12.62 13.37
N SER A 63 10.30 -11.35 13.00
CA SER A 63 11.47 -10.79 12.30
C SER A 63 11.64 -11.15 10.82
N GLU A 64 10.84 -12.05 10.25
CA GLU A 64 10.83 -12.31 8.80
C GLU A 64 9.96 -11.29 8.07
N ILE A 65 10.44 -10.72 6.96
CA ILE A 65 9.67 -9.76 6.17
C ILE A 65 8.51 -10.48 5.48
N ALA A 66 7.28 -10.11 5.82
CA ALA A 66 6.07 -10.70 5.28
C ALA A 66 5.39 -9.82 4.22
N VAL A 67 5.51 -8.50 4.36
CA VAL A 67 4.83 -7.53 3.50
C VAL A 67 5.72 -6.33 3.24
N TYR A 68 5.69 -5.85 2.00
CA TYR A 68 6.22 -4.55 1.61
C TYR A 68 5.07 -3.59 1.28
N ALA A 69 5.23 -2.31 1.65
CA ALA A 69 4.41 -1.22 1.17
C ALA A 69 5.23 0.08 1.12
N ALA A 70 4.87 0.97 0.20
CA ALA A 70 5.37 2.34 0.21
C ALA A 70 4.34 3.26 0.85
N LEU A 71 4.74 3.98 1.90
CA LEU A 71 3.93 5.00 2.57
C LEU A 71 4.47 6.37 2.17
N ILE A 72 3.64 7.15 1.47
CA ILE A 72 4.06 8.42 0.87
C ILE A 72 3.23 9.55 1.47
N LEU A 73 3.87 10.56 2.05
CA LEU A 73 3.19 11.70 2.66
C LEU A 73 2.88 12.77 1.62
N ASN A 74 1.61 13.15 1.49
CA ASN A 74 1.13 14.29 0.68
C ASN A 74 1.54 14.29 -0.81
N ASP A 75 2.07 13.19 -1.35
CA ASP A 75 2.62 13.11 -2.71
C ASP A 75 1.88 12.07 -3.54
N GLU A 76 0.74 12.49 -4.09
CA GLU A 76 0.07 11.84 -5.21
C GLU A 76 -0.63 12.91 -6.07
N PRO A 77 0.02 13.41 -7.14
CA PRO A 77 -0.53 14.48 -7.98
C PRO A 77 -1.92 14.17 -8.56
N ALA A 78 -2.24 12.89 -8.85
CA ALA A 78 -3.54 12.50 -9.40
C ALA A 78 -4.70 12.79 -8.43
N TYR A 79 -4.43 12.89 -7.13
CA TYR A 79 -5.46 13.15 -6.13
C TYR A 79 -5.99 14.59 -6.17
N SER A 80 -5.25 15.51 -6.81
CA SER A 80 -5.71 16.89 -7.03
C SER A 80 -6.82 17.01 -8.09
N THR A 81 -6.98 15.98 -8.94
CA THR A 81 -7.95 15.94 -10.05
C THR A 81 -9.03 14.89 -9.83
N ILE A 82 -9.39 14.61 -8.56
CA ILE A 82 -10.43 13.64 -8.23
C ILE A 82 -11.80 14.03 -8.82
N GLU A 83 -12.46 13.06 -9.46
CA GLU A 83 -13.88 13.13 -9.79
C GLU A 83 -14.70 12.69 -8.57
N GLY A 84 -14.95 13.65 -7.68
CA GLY A 84 -15.57 13.43 -6.38
C GLY A 84 -15.09 14.45 -5.36
N ALA A 85 -15.01 14.06 -4.10
CA ALA A 85 -14.50 14.91 -3.02
C ALA A 85 -13.83 14.08 -1.94
N TRP A 86 -12.64 14.51 -1.52
CA TRP A 86 -11.98 14.02 -0.32
C TRP A 86 -12.77 14.44 0.93
N LEU A 87 -12.67 13.65 1.99
CA LEU A 87 -13.27 13.94 3.29
C LEU A 87 -12.54 15.07 4.02
N SER A 88 -11.25 15.26 3.71
CA SER A 88 -10.41 16.28 4.34
C SER A 88 -9.36 16.89 3.40
N ASP A 89 -8.86 18.05 3.79
CA ASP A 89 -7.83 18.84 3.12
C ASP A 89 -6.49 18.88 3.88
N GLY A 90 -6.38 18.20 5.03
CA GLY A 90 -5.15 18.11 5.80
C GLY A 90 -4.16 17.07 5.28
N GLU A 91 -3.11 16.84 6.06
CA GLU A 91 -2.05 15.91 5.68
C GLU A 91 -2.55 14.47 5.61
N PHE A 92 -2.06 13.72 4.62
CA PHE A 92 -2.46 12.34 4.39
C PHE A 92 -1.31 11.43 4.00
N VAL A 93 -1.43 10.16 4.40
CA VAL A 93 -0.56 9.07 3.90
C VAL A 93 -1.22 8.40 2.71
N VAL A 94 -0.46 8.20 1.64
CA VAL A 94 -0.82 7.37 0.49
C VAL A 94 -0.15 6.00 0.62
N VAL A 95 -0.91 4.93 0.40
CA VAL A 95 -0.42 3.54 0.48
C VAL A 95 -0.23 2.96 -0.91
N HIS A 96 1.01 2.79 -1.34
CA HIS A 96 1.38 2.24 -2.65
C HIS A 96 2.13 0.91 -2.54
N ARG A 97 2.18 0.18 -3.67
CA ARG A 97 3.05 -0.99 -3.87
C ARG A 97 2.93 -2.07 -2.78
N VAL A 98 1.71 -2.33 -2.32
CA VAL A 98 1.44 -3.41 -1.35
C VAL A 98 1.72 -4.77 -2.00
N ALA A 99 2.71 -5.48 -1.46
CA ALA A 99 3.15 -6.79 -1.92
C ALA A 99 3.32 -7.73 -0.72
N VAL A 100 2.81 -8.95 -0.83
CA VAL A 100 2.81 -9.94 0.27
C VAL A 100 3.59 -11.16 -0.18
N ASP A 101 4.57 -11.55 0.63
CA ASP A 101 5.36 -12.76 0.42
C ASP A 101 4.44 -13.99 0.37
N GLU A 102 4.71 -14.91 -0.55
CA GLU A 102 3.92 -16.12 -0.77
C GLU A 102 3.76 -16.98 0.47
N LYS A 103 4.78 -17.05 1.34
CA LYS A 103 4.70 -17.81 2.60
C LYS A 103 3.60 -17.29 3.51
N PHE A 104 3.27 -16.01 3.41
CA PHE A 104 2.28 -15.34 4.25
C PHE A 104 0.97 -14.99 3.50
N ALA A 105 0.87 -15.35 2.22
CA ALA A 105 -0.33 -15.14 1.42
C ALA A 105 -1.53 -15.93 2.00
N GLY A 106 -2.73 -15.36 1.89
CA GLY A 106 -3.95 -15.98 2.45
C GLY A 106 -4.12 -15.89 3.96
N GLN A 107 -3.12 -15.39 4.71
CA GLN A 107 -3.15 -15.31 6.17
C GLN A 107 -3.66 -13.96 6.72
N GLY A 108 -4.31 -13.15 5.88
CA GLY A 108 -4.84 -11.84 6.26
C GLY A 108 -3.78 -10.76 6.49
N MET A 109 -2.59 -10.90 5.90
CA MET A 109 -1.48 -9.95 6.11
C MET A 109 -1.79 -8.52 5.67
N VAL A 110 -2.53 -8.32 4.58
CA VAL A 110 -2.91 -6.96 4.15
C VAL A 110 -3.81 -6.29 5.19
N LYS A 111 -4.73 -7.05 5.82
CA LYS A 111 -5.58 -6.48 6.89
C LYS A 111 -4.73 -6.00 8.07
N LYS A 112 -3.76 -6.82 8.49
CA LYS A 112 -2.80 -6.51 9.57
C LYS A 112 -1.90 -5.32 9.20
N LEU A 113 -1.47 -5.24 7.93
CA LEU A 113 -0.73 -4.09 7.42
C LEU A 113 -1.51 -2.80 7.63
N PHE A 114 -2.79 -2.78 7.26
CA PHE A 114 -3.63 -1.59 7.46
C PHE A 114 -3.87 -1.25 8.93
N ASP A 115 -3.88 -2.23 9.86
CA ASP A 115 -3.86 -1.93 11.31
C ASP A 115 -2.59 -1.16 11.69
N GLN A 116 -1.44 -1.59 11.18
CA GLN A 116 -0.16 -0.94 11.45
C GLN A 116 -0.04 0.45 10.79
N ILE A 117 -0.57 0.63 9.57
CA ILE A 117 -0.55 1.92 8.87
C ILE A 117 -1.46 2.93 9.58
N GLU A 118 -2.62 2.50 10.09
CA GLU A 118 -3.51 3.37 10.86
C GLU A 118 -2.82 3.86 12.16
N GLU A 119 -2.14 2.97 12.88
CA GLU A 119 -1.37 3.36 14.07
C GLU A 119 -0.15 4.22 13.73
N PHE A 120 0.55 3.91 12.64
CA PHE A 120 1.63 4.75 12.11
C PHE A 120 1.13 6.17 11.81
N THR A 121 0.03 6.29 11.07
CA THR A 121 -0.55 7.59 10.68
C THR A 121 -0.94 8.40 11.90
N LYS A 122 -1.59 7.74 12.88
CA LYS A 122 -1.98 8.35 14.15
C LYS A 122 -0.79 8.83 14.97
N SER A 123 0.24 7.99 15.13
CA SER A 123 1.44 8.31 15.93
C SER A 123 2.27 9.43 15.33
N HIS A 124 2.15 9.68 14.02
CA HIS A 124 2.81 10.80 13.33
C HIS A 124 1.94 12.07 13.28
N GLY A 125 0.73 12.05 13.85
CA GLY A 125 -0.16 13.20 13.87
C GLY A 125 -0.71 13.57 12.49
N ILE A 126 -0.82 12.61 11.58
CA ILE A 126 -1.32 12.81 10.21
C ILE A 126 -2.83 12.57 10.20
N GLN A 127 -3.58 13.43 9.50
CA GLN A 127 -5.04 13.48 9.58
C GLN A 127 -5.70 12.23 8.98
N SER A 128 -5.27 11.80 7.80
CA SER A 128 -5.97 10.74 7.07
C SER A 128 -5.06 9.81 6.29
N ILE A 129 -5.64 8.70 5.85
CA ILE A 129 -5.04 7.77 4.89
C ILE A 129 -5.88 7.82 3.62
N LYS A 130 -5.22 8.03 2.48
CA LYS A 130 -5.83 7.97 1.15
C LYS A 130 -5.30 6.76 0.39
N VAL A 131 -6.19 6.04 -0.27
CA VAL A 131 -5.86 4.82 -1.03
C VAL A 131 -6.66 4.81 -2.31
N ASP A 132 -5.99 4.49 -3.42
CA ASP A 132 -6.64 4.18 -4.68
C ASP A 132 -6.42 2.71 -5.08
N THR A 133 -7.41 2.14 -5.77
CA THR A 133 -7.31 0.77 -6.29
C THR A 133 -8.16 0.59 -7.53
N ASN A 134 -7.81 -0.43 -8.34
CA ASN A 134 -8.63 -0.83 -9.47
C ASN A 134 -10.03 -1.28 -9.04
N HIS A 135 -11.00 -1.10 -9.93
CA HIS A 135 -12.38 -1.55 -9.75
C HIS A 135 -12.51 -3.08 -9.63
N ASP A 136 -11.58 -3.84 -10.22
CA ASP A 136 -11.54 -5.30 -10.21
C ASP A 136 -10.73 -5.89 -9.04
N ASN A 137 -10.06 -5.06 -8.23
CA ASN A 137 -9.33 -5.50 -7.04
C ASN A 137 -10.28 -5.70 -5.86
N ILE A 138 -11.16 -6.71 -5.99
CA ILE A 138 -12.21 -7.03 -5.02
C ILE A 138 -11.64 -7.27 -3.62
N ALA A 139 -10.43 -7.85 -3.53
CA ALA A 139 -9.78 -8.09 -2.25
C ALA A 139 -9.47 -6.77 -1.51
N MET A 140 -8.87 -5.79 -2.18
CA MET A 140 -8.59 -4.48 -1.58
C MET A 140 -9.88 -3.73 -1.24
N LEU A 141 -10.87 -3.73 -2.15
CA LEU A 141 -12.15 -3.06 -1.92
C LEU A 141 -12.85 -3.56 -0.64
N LYS A 142 -12.86 -4.89 -0.41
CA LYS A 142 -13.41 -5.49 0.82
C LYS A 142 -12.63 -5.10 2.07
N ILE A 143 -11.30 -4.94 1.97
CA ILE A 143 -10.48 -4.50 3.10
C ILE A 143 -10.81 -3.06 3.45
N LEU A 144 -10.88 -2.17 2.45
CA LEU A 144 -11.20 -0.76 2.65
C LEU A 144 -12.60 -0.60 3.26
N GLU A 145 -13.61 -1.25 2.69
CA GLU A 145 -14.98 -1.26 3.22
C GLU A 145 -15.04 -1.79 4.66
N GLY A 146 -14.46 -2.97 4.91
CA GLY A 146 -14.46 -3.60 6.23
C GLY A 146 -13.67 -2.82 7.31
N ARG A 147 -12.87 -1.85 6.91
CA ARG A 147 -12.09 -0.97 7.81
C ARG A 147 -12.65 0.44 7.93
N GLY A 148 -13.77 0.74 7.28
CA GLY A 148 -14.44 2.04 7.36
C GLY A 148 -13.78 3.14 6.52
N TYR A 149 -13.06 2.79 5.46
CA TYR A 149 -12.67 3.76 4.45
C TYR A 149 -13.89 4.19 3.63
N SER A 150 -14.03 5.49 3.43
CA SER A 150 -15.12 6.06 2.65
C SER A 150 -14.70 6.23 1.20
N TYR A 151 -15.57 5.82 0.28
CA TYR A 151 -15.39 6.10 -1.14
C TYR A 151 -15.50 7.61 -1.39
N CYS A 152 -14.49 8.19 -2.02
CA CYS A 152 -14.37 9.64 -2.25
C CYS A 152 -14.59 10.03 -3.72
N GLY A 153 -14.59 9.06 -4.63
CA GLY A 153 -14.69 9.31 -6.07
C GLY A 153 -13.68 8.49 -6.86
N GLU A 154 -13.32 9.00 -8.03
CA GLU A 154 -12.35 8.35 -8.91
C GLU A 154 -11.18 9.28 -9.23
N VAL A 155 -9.98 8.71 -9.37
CA VAL A 155 -8.77 9.43 -9.79
C VAL A 155 -8.17 8.81 -11.05
N LEU A 156 -7.69 9.64 -11.98
CA LEU A 156 -7.03 9.19 -13.20
C LEU A 156 -5.53 9.06 -12.95
N LEU A 157 -5.03 7.82 -12.90
CA LEU A 157 -3.60 7.55 -12.90
C LEU A 157 -3.11 7.19 -14.32
N ARG A 158 -1.79 7.08 -14.48
CA ARG A 158 -1.16 6.74 -15.78
C ARG A 158 -1.75 5.50 -16.43
N ASP A 159 -2.11 4.52 -15.61
CA ASP A 159 -2.63 3.21 -16.03
C ASP A 159 -4.17 3.15 -15.96
N GLY A 160 -4.85 4.29 -16.00
CA GLY A 160 -6.30 4.42 -16.06
C GLY A 160 -6.96 4.84 -14.75
N MET A 161 -8.30 4.80 -14.76
CA MET A 161 -9.13 5.23 -13.65
C MET A 161 -9.04 4.29 -12.45
N ARG A 162 -9.05 4.85 -11.24
CA ARG A 162 -9.05 4.12 -9.97
C ARG A 162 -10.12 4.64 -9.04
N LYS A 163 -10.67 3.76 -8.22
CA LYS A 163 -11.55 4.14 -7.12
C LYS A 163 -10.70 4.68 -5.97
N ALA A 164 -11.02 5.87 -5.50
CA ALA A 164 -10.33 6.57 -4.43
C ALA A 164 -11.11 6.47 -3.12
N PHE A 165 -10.38 6.25 -2.02
CA PHE A 165 -10.92 6.08 -0.69
C PHE A 165 -10.11 6.86 0.33
N GLU A 166 -10.79 7.33 1.38
CA GLU A 166 -10.15 8.03 2.50
C GLU A 166 -10.69 7.54 3.84
N LYS A 167 -9.82 7.50 4.84
CA LYS A 167 -10.20 7.31 6.24
C LYS A 167 -9.53 8.37 7.10
N ILE A 168 -10.35 9.11 7.85
CA ILE A 168 -9.88 10.05 8.87
C ILE A 168 -9.40 9.26 10.10
N ILE A 169 -8.24 9.62 10.62
CA ILE A 169 -7.56 8.93 11.72
C ILE A 169 -7.54 9.77 13.00
N ILE A 170 -7.38 11.09 12.89
CA ILE A 170 -7.37 12.05 14.01
C ILE A 170 -8.32 13.22 13.76
#